data_AF-A0A928C5K2-F1
#
_entry.id   AF-A0A928C5K2-F1
#
_cell.length_a   1.000
_cell.length_b   1.000
_cell.length_c   1.000
_cell.angle_alpha   90.00
_cell.angle_beta   90.00
_cell.angle_gamma   90.00
#
_symmetry.space_group_name_H-M   'P 1'
#
loop_
_entity.id
_entity.type
_entity.pdbx_description
1 polymer ?
#
loop_
_entity_poly.entity_id
_entity_poly.type
_entity_poly.pdbx_seq_one_letter_code
_entity_poly.pdbx_strand_id
1 'polypeptide(L)'
;MTALIKIDGEYANWIKDFFKNLSRDLQNALPGARGFSEKNLYYMKLMYLLYRECFEKFPQDVGKIGNHNLFNPDDLFSISWSHHRYIIDKCKKDTDKALFYVRKTLENNWSRNIY
;
A
#
# COMPACT_ATOMS: atom_id res chain seq x y z
N MET A 1 -1.48 15.69 -21.60
CA MET A 1 -1.98 14.42 -22.17
C MET A 1 -1.85 13.32 -21.13
N THR A 2 -2.77 13.23 -20.19
CA THR A 2 -2.89 12.04 -19.31
C THR A 2 -4.11 11.30 -19.82
N ALA A 3 -3.89 10.31 -20.68
CA ALA A 3 -4.98 9.46 -21.12
C ALA A 3 -5.55 8.78 -19.88
N LEU A 4 -6.79 9.14 -19.51
CA LEU A 4 -7.62 8.33 -18.66
C LEU A 4 -7.78 7.01 -19.40
N ILE A 5 -6.95 6.02 -19.07
CA ILE A 5 -7.15 4.65 -19.53
C ILE A 5 -8.53 4.27 -19.01
N LYS A 6 -9.54 4.33 -19.88
CA LYS A 6 -10.78 3.58 -19.67
C LYS A 6 -10.32 2.14 -19.52
N ILE A 7 -10.47 1.61 -18.32
CA ILE A 7 -10.32 0.18 -18.09
C ILE A 7 -11.44 -0.46 -18.91
N ASP A 8 -11.11 -0.95 -20.10
CA ASP A 8 -12.04 -1.77 -20.87
C ASP A 8 -12.19 -3.14 -20.19
N GLY A 9 -13.25 -3.85 -20.56
CA GLY A 9 -13.59 -5.13 -19.95
C GLY A 9 -12.50 -6.18 -20.12
N GLU A 10 -11.71 -6.10 -21.20
CA GLU A 10 -10.61 -7.02 -21.47
C GLU A 10 -9.46 -6.81 -20.49
N TYR A 11 -9.03 -5.56 -20.26
CA TYR A 11 -7.99 -5.26 -19.30
C TYR A 11 -8.39 -5.62 -17.86
N ALA A 12 -9.66 -5.43 -17.48
CA ALA A 12 -10.17 -5.84 -16.18
C ALA A 12 -10.12 -7.37 -15.98
N ASN A 13 -10.52 -8.12 -17.00
CA ASN A 13 -10.45 -9.58 -16.98
C ASN A 13 -9.00 -10.07 -16.90
N TRP A 14 -8.12 -9.46 -17.69
CA TRP A 14 -6.69 -9.78 -17.66
C TRP A 14 -6.07 -9.55 -16.27
N ILE A 15 -6.37 -8.42 -15.60
CA ILE A 15 -5.88 -8.17 -14.23
C ILE A 15 -6.38 -9.25 -13.25
N LYS A 16 -7.64 -9.66 -13.37
CA LYS A 16 -8.21 -10.70 -12.51
C LYS A 16 -7.47 -12.02 -12.69
N ASP A 17 -7.26 -12.45 -13.94
CA ASP A 17 -6.54 -13.68 -14.24
C ASP A 17 -5.06 -13.61 -13.82
N PHE A 18 -4.43 -12.44 -13.96
CA PHE A 18 -3.08 -12.20 -13.46
C PHE A 18 -2.97 -12.47 -11.96
N PHE A 19 -3.84 -11.87 -11.14
CA PHE A 19 -3.79 -12.07 -9.68
C PHE A 19 -4.13 -13.49 -9.26
N LYS A 20 -5.05 -14.16 -9.97
CA LYS A 20 -5.36 -15.57 -9.78
C LYS A 20 -4.15 -16.47 -10.03
N ASN A 21 -3.49 -16.29 -11.16
CA ASN A 21 -2.30 -17.07 -11.50
C ASN A 21 -1.15 -16.78 -10.53
N LEU A 22 -0.87 -15.50 -10.26
CA LEU A 22 0.17 -15.09 -9.31
C LEU A 22 -0.08 -15.65 -7.90
N SER A 23 -1.33 -15.65 -7.44
CA SER A 23 -1.71 -16.22 -6.15
C SER A 23 -1.37 -17.71 -6.07
N ARG A 24 -1.72 -18.48 -7.11
CA ARG A 24 -1.41 -19.91 -7.19
C ARG A 24 0.10 -20.13 -7.23
N ASP A 25 0.81 -19.40 -8.09
CA ASP A 25 2.24 -19.60 -8.30
C ASP A 25 3.04 -19.30 -7.03
N LEU A 26 2.70 -18.22 -6.30
CA LEU A 26 3.34 -17.88 -5.03
C LEU A 26 3.04 -18.89 -3.92
N GLN A 27 1.80 -19.39 -3.83
CA GLN A 27 1.45 -20.42 -2.85
C GLN A 27 2.17 -21.75 -3.13
N ASN A 28 2.36 -22.10 -4.40
CA ASN A 28 3.09 -23.28 -4.81
C ASN A 28 4.60 -23.14 -4.57
N ALA A 29 5.17 -21.98 -4.89
CA ALA A 29 6.60 -21.71 -4.72
C ALA A 29 7.01 -21.56 -3.25
N LEU A 30 6.09 -21.15 -2.38
CA LEU A 30 6.32 -20.94 -0.95
C LEU A 30 5.31 -21.72 -0.09
N PRO A 31 5.39 -23.06 -0.05
CA PRO A 31 4.46 -23.87 0.74
C PRO A 31 4.49 -23.48 2.23
N GLY A 32 3.32 -23.28 2.83
CA GLY A 32 3.17 -22.89 4.23
C GLY A 32 3.25 -21.38 4.49
N ALA A 33 3.67 -20.57 3.51
CA ALA A 33 3.58 -19.12 3.62
C ALA A 33 2.11 -18.67 3.54
N ARG A 34 1.75 -17.67 4.36
CA ARG A 34 0.39 -17.08 4.39
C ARG A 34 0.41 -15.70 3.76
N GLY A 35 -0.76 -15.23 3.33
CA GLY A 35 -0.92 -13.86 2.81
C GLY A 35 -0.81 -13.72 1.29
N PHE A 36 -0.75 -14.80 0.53
CA PHE A 36 -0.71 -14.76 -0.95
C PHE A 36 -2.06 -15.10 -1.59
N SER A 37 -3.18 -14.67 -1.01
CA SER A 37 -4.48 -14.75 -1.69
C SER A 37 -4.61 -13.64 -2.74
N GLU A 38 -5.41 -13.85 -3.79
CA GLU A 38 -5.68 -12.86 -4.84
C GLU A 38 -6.02 -11.47 -4.27
N LYS A 39 -6.95 -11.44 -3.31
CA LYS A 39 -7.36 -10.21 -2.63
C LYS A 39 -6.17 -9.56 -1.89
N ASN A 40 -5.34 -10.34 -1.21
CA ASN A 40 -4.23 -9.78 -0.46
C ASN A 40 -3.14 -9.22 -1.37
N LEU A 41 -2.84 -9.90 -2.49
CA LEU A 41 -1.94 -9.42 -3.52
C LEU A 41 -2.44 -8.11 -4.15
N TYR A 42 -3.75 -8.00 -4.36
CA TYR A 42 -4.36 -6.75 -4.81
C TYR A 42 -4.13 -5.61 -3.80
N TYR A 43 -4.32 -5.86 -2.50
CA TYR A 43 -4.01 -4.86 -1.46
C TYR A 43 -2.52 -4.52 -1.38
N MET A 44 -1.61 -5.47 -1.59
CA MET A 44 -0.16 -5.20 -1.66
C MET A 44 0.15 -4.22 -2.80
N LYS A 45 -0.44 -4.43 -3.99
CA LYS A 45 -0.36 -3.48 -5.09
C LYS A 45 -0.89 -2.10 -4.69
N LEU A 46 -2.04 -2.03 -4.04
CA LEU A 46 -2.62 -0.75 -3.61
C LEU A 46 -1.74 -0.03 -2.58
N MET A 47 -1.20 -0.75 -1.60
CA MET A 47 -0.27 -0.20 -0.62
C MET A 47 0.95 0.42 -1.32
N TYR A 48 1.57 -0.33 -2.23
CA TYR A 48 2.70 0.17 -3.00
C TYR A 48 2.35 1.44 -3.78
N LEU A 49 1.23 1.43 -4.52
CA LEU A 49 0.81 2.59 -5.30
C LEU A 49 0.47 3.81 -4.43
N LEU A 50 -0.06 3.59 -3.21
CA LEU A 50 -0.41 4.66 -2.27
C LEU A 50 0.83 5.32 -1.66
N TYR A 51 1.89 4.56 -1.39
CA TYR A 51 3.07 5.05 -0.67
C TYR A 51 4.35 5.12 -1.50
N ARG A 52 4.34 4.77 -2.80
CA ARG A 52 5.54 4.72 -3.67
C ARG A 52 6.38 5.99 -3.63
N GLU A 53 5.75 7.17 -3.61
CA GLU A 53 6.46 8.45 -3.56
C GLU A 53 7.20 8.66 -2.24
N CYS A 54 6.74 8.05 -1.15
CA CYS A 54 7.42 8.08 0.14
C CYS A 54 8.72 7.27 0.13
N PHE A 55 8.82 6.25 -0.73
CA PHE A 55 10.03 5.46 -0.92
C PHE A 55 10.98 6.11 -1.92
N GLU A 56 10.46 6.77 -2.97
CA GLU A 56 11.26 7.44 -4.00
C GLU A 56 11.93 8.75 -3.49
N LYS A 57 11.32 9.44 -2.52
CA LYS A 57 11.83 10.71 -1.94
C LYS A 57 12.84 10.52 -0.81
N PHE A 58 13.37 9.31 -0.60
CA PHE A 58 14.44 9.07 0.37
C PHE A 58 15.68 9.88 -0.04
N PRO A 59 16.16 10.84 0.77
CA PRO A 59 17.44 11.48 0.47
C PRO A 59 18.51 10.40 0.48
N GLN A 60 19.24 10.27 -0.63
CA GLN A 60 20.57 9.67 -0.62
C GLN A 60 21.35 10.31 0.53
N ASP A 61 22.15 9.51 1.24
CA ASP A 61 22.72 9.63 2.59
C ASP A 61 23.46 10.94 3.01
N VAL A 62 23.16 12.10 2.42
CA VAL A 62 23.88 13.37 2.63
C VAL A 62 22.93 14.58 2.54
N GLY A 63 22.06 14.78 3.53
CA GLY A 63 21.29 16.03 3.55
C GLY A 63 20.13 16.11 4.54
N LYS A 64 20.41 16.01 5.84
CA LYS A 64 19.46 16.50 6.86
C LYS A 64 19.44 18.03 6.85
N ILE A 65 18.71 18.66 5.94
CA ILE A 65 18.39 20.09 6.04
C ILE A 65 16.91 20.32 5.71
N GLY A 66 16.16 20.64 6.78
CA GLY A 66 15.11 21.66 6.76
C GLY A 66 13.94 21.47 5.81
N ASN A 67 13.09 20.45 6.03
CA ASN A 67 11.66 20.57 5.77
C ASN A 67 10.89 19.56 6.64
N HIS A 68 10.02 20.07 7.51
CA HIS A 68 9.17 19.30 8.41
C HIS A 68 8.10 18.55 7.61
N ASN A 69 8.43 17.40 7.03
CA ASN A 69 7.49 16.31 6.67
C ASN A 69 8.24 15.07 6.16
N LEU A 70 9.36 14.71 6.81
CA LEU A 70 10.07 13.47 6.53
C LEU A 70 9.25 12.31 7.10
N PHE A 71 8.40 11.73 6.26
CA PHE A 71 7.77 10.46 6.55
C PHE A 71 8.86 9.39 6.73
N ASN A 72 8.94 8.74 7.89
CA ASN A 72 9.86 7.61 8.08
C ASN A 72 9.18 6.35 7.49
N PRO A 73 9.78 5.68 6.49
CA PRO A 73 9.24 4.41 5.98
C PRO A 73 8.98 3.37 7.06
N ASP A 74 9.74 3.38 8.16
CA ASP A 74 9.54 2.49 9.31
C ASP A 74 8.16 2.68 9.95
N ASP A 75 7.56 3.86 9.86
CA ASP A 75 6.21 4.14 10.37
C ASP A 75 5.17 3.28 9.65
N LEU A 76 5.34 3.00 8.34
CA LEU A 76 4.44 2.08 7.62
C LEU A 76 4.54 0.67 8.19
N PHE A 77 5.74 0.20 8.50
CA PHE A 77 5.94 -1.16 8.98
C PHE A 77 5.62 -1.32 10.47
N SER A 78 5.43 -0.20 11.17
CA SER A 78 5.08 -0.17 12.60
C SER A 78 3.58 -0.37 12.88
N ILE A 79 2.71 -0.29 11.86
CA ILE A 79 1.29 -0.64 11.99
C ILE A 79 0.97 -1.98 11.34
N SER A 80 0.01 -2.71 11.90
CA SER A 80 -0.38 -4.02 11.36
C SER A 80 -0.95 -3.92 9.94
N TRP A 81 -0.79 -4.98 9.15
CA TRP A 81 -1.36 -5.10 7.81
C TRP A 81 -2.88 -4.85 7.77
N SER A 82 -3.60 -5.18 8.84
CA SER A 82 -5.03 -4.92 8.91
C SER A 82 -5.36 -3.42 8.98
N HIS A 83 -4.51 -2.59 9.59
CA HIS A 83 -4.68 -1.14 9.55
C HIS A 83 -4.44 -0.61 8.13
N HIS A 84 -3.41 -1.09 7.44
CA HIS A 84 -3.15 -0.72 6.05
C HIS A 84 -4.35 -0.97 5.15
N ARG A 85 -4.98 -2.15 5.24
CA ARG A 85 -6.18 -2.44 4.43
C ARG A 85 -7.31 -1.44 4.67
N TYR A 86 -7.59 -1.09 5.93
CA TYR A 86 -8.63 -0.11 6.26
C TYR A 86 -8.27 1.29 5.76
N ILE A 87 -7.01 1.72 5.95
CA ILE A 87 -6.54 3.03 5.49
C ILE A 87 -6.63 3.11 3.96
N ILE A 88 -6.22 2.05 3.24
CA ILE A 88 -6.34 1.97 1.77
C ILE A 88 -7.80 2.11 1.33
N ASP A 89 -8.73 1.39 1.95
CA ASP A 89 -10.15 1.44 1.59
C ASP A 89 -10.75 2.85 1.83
N LYS A 90 -10.33 3.53 2.89
CA LYS A 90 -10.84 4.84 3.32
C LYS A 90 -10.19 6.03 2.62
N CYS A 91 -8.88 5.98 2.39
CA CYS A 91 -8.09 7.07 1.82
C CYS A 91 -7.90 6.91 0.31
N LYS A 92 -8.08 5.70 -0.23
CA LYS A 92 -7.98 5.40 -1.67
C LYS A 92 -6.62 5.77 -2.25
N LYS A 93 -6.54 6.91 -2.95
CA LYS A 93 -5.32 7.42 -3.62
C LYS A 93 -4.75 8.67 -2.94
N ASP A 94 -5.35 9.09 -1.83
CA ASP A 94 -4.92 10.25 -1.05
C ASP A 94 -3.82 9.83 -0.08
N THR A 95 -2.57 10.01 -0.52
CA THR A 95 -1.37 9.64 0.25
C THR A 95 -1.27 10.46 1.53
N ASP A 96 -1.48 11.78 1.49
CA ASP A 96 -1.34 12.64 2.67
C ASP A 96 -2.34 12.27 3.77
N LYS A 97 -3.60 12.01 3.39
CA LYS A 97 -4.61 11.51 4.31
C LYS A 97 -4.25 10.15 4.88
N ALA A 98 -3.72 9.24 4.05
CA ALA A 98 -3.27 7.94 4.52
C ALA A 98 -2.14 8.06 5.56
N LEU A 99 -1.14 8.91 5.27
CA LEU A 99 -0.01 9.19 6.16
C LEU A 99 -0.47 9.80 7.50
N PHE A 100 -1.47 10.68 7.47
CA PHE A 100 -2.09 11.21 8.68
C PHE A 100 -2.62 10.08 9.59
N TYR A 101 -3.36 9.12 9.03
CA TYR A 101 -3.89 8.01 9.81
C TYR A 101 -2.81 7.03 10.27
N VAL A 102 -1.77 6.78 9.49
CA VAL A 102 -0.60 5.98 9.92
C VAL A 102 0.01 6.62 11.17
N ARG A 103 0.36 7.91 11.11
CA ARG A 103 0.95 8.65 12.25
C ARG A 103 0.04 8.65 13.46
N LYS A 104 -1.25 8.95 13.29
CA LYS A 104 -2.21 8.96 14.41
C LYS A 104 -2.43 7.58 15.02
N THR A 105 -2.29 6.51 14.23
CA THR A 105 -2.33 5.13 14.75
C THR A 105 -1.15 4.85 15.66
N LEU A 106 0.05 5.28 15.29
CA LEU A 106 1.26 5.13 16.10
C LEU A 106 1.21 6.00 17.37
N GLU A 107 0.81 7.26 17.23
CA GLU A 107 0.74 8.21 18.34
C GLU A 107 -0.29 7.81 19.41
N ASN A 108 -1.48 7.37 18.98
CA ASN A 108 -2.63 7.19 19.87
C ASN A 108 -3.08 5.74 20.04
N ASN A 109 -2.36 4.77 19.46
CA ASN A 109 -2.76 3.36 19.43
C ASN A 109 -4.19 3.15 18.91
N TRP A 110 -4.57 3.88 17.85
CA TRP A 110 -5.93 3.82 17.32
C TRP A 110 -6.31 2.43 16.82
N SER A 111 -7.49 1.97 17.24
CA SER A 111 -8.09 0.75 16.69
C SER A 111 -8.64 0.99 15.29
N ARG A 112 -8.94 -0.09 14.57
CA ARG A 112 -9.46 -0.04 13.19
C ARG A 112 -10.80 0.68 13.00
N ASN A 113 -11.51 0.95 14.09
CA ASN A 113 -12.83 1.59 14.06
C ASN A 113 -12.78 3.12 13.92
N ILE A 114 -11.59 3.72 13.94
CA ILE A 114 -11.39 5.18 13.96
C ILE A 114 -11.12 5.76 12.55
N TYR A 115 -10.83 4.90 11.56
CA TYR A 115 -10.49 5.28 10.18
C TYR A 115 -11.68 5.66 9.27
#